data_AF-A0A660E1L6-F1
#
_entry.id   AF-A0A660E1L6-F1
#
_cell.length_a   1.000
_cell.length_b   1.000
_cell.length_c   1.000
_cell.angle_alpha   90.00
_cell.angle_beta   90.00
_cell.angle_gamma   90.00
#
_symmetry.space_group_name_H-M   'P 1'
#
loop_
_entity.id
_entity.type
_entity.pdbx_description
1 polymer ?
#
loop_
_entity_poly.entity_id
_entity_poly.type
_entity_poly.pdbx_seq_one_letter_code
_entity_poly.pdbx_strand_id
1 'polypeptide(L)'
;MKKWLVLIFAAILFIVSGYKIYILNIRDAEFHIEETTTHYGVASLGIAPTVISKPKVKKMMINKNQNKVLRVTVPYKISLMKGAIGNKSLKQTIDMSNQIRIQAGGTVWTANPSKNIVLTGKNWKTSGNVTIDLYIQDGYPETALRNFQVYLLESTGTTLTIVHKYV
;
A
#
# COMPACT_ATOMS: atom_id res chain seq x y z
N MET A 1 45.92 -26.75 32.05
CA MET A 1 44.64 -26.02 32.13
C MET A 1 44.56 -24.72 31.31
N LYS A 2 45.65 -23.99 31.01
CA LYS A 2 45.58 -22.69 30.29
C LYS A 2 45.28 -22.74 28.78
N LYS A 3 45.51 -23.87 28.07
CA LYS A 3 45.36 -23.94 26.60
C LYS A 3 43.91 -24.04 26.11
N TRP A 4 42.99 -24.58 26.92
CA TRP A 4 41.57 -24.72 26.56
C TRP A 4 40.80 -23.40 26.64
N LEU A 5 41.17 -22.51 27.56
CA LEU A 5 40.53 -21.21 27.74
C LEU A 5 40.77 -20.26 26.57
N VAL A 6 41.94 -20.35 25.92
CA VAL A 6 42.30 -19.53 24.74
C VAL A 6 41.49 -19.94 23.50
N LEU A 7 41.23 -21.25 23.34
CA LEU A 7 40.41 -21.78 22.24
C LEU A 7 38.94 -21.38 22.36
N ILE A 8 38.40 -21.36 23.58
CA ILE A 8 37.03 -20.89 23.84
C ILE A 8 36.91 -19.39 23.56
N PHE A 9 37.89 -18.58 23.98
CA PHE A 9 37.89 -17.15 23.69
C PHE A 9 38.00 -16.83 22.19
N ALA A 10 38.83 -17.57 21.45
CA ALA A 10 38.96 -17.41 20.00
C ALA A 10 37.66 -17.78 19.25
N ALA A 11 36.97 -18.84 19.68
CA ALA A 11 35.70 -19.25 19.09
C ALA A 11 34.59 -18.21 19.33
N ILE A 12 34.51 -17.62 20.53
CA ILE A 12 33.54 -16.57 20.86
C ILE A 12 33.80 -15.30 20.03
N LEU A 13 35.06 -14.90 19.84
CA LEU A 13 35.42 -13.76 18.98
C LEU A 13 35.08 -13.99 17.50
N PHE A 14 35.20 -15.21 16.99
CA PHE A 14 34.76 -15.57 15.63
C PHE A 14 33.24 -15.55 15.47
N ILE A 15 32.49 -16.00 16.48
CA ILE A 15 31.02 -15.93 16.46
C ILE A 15 30.54 -14.48 16.55
N VAL A 16 31.13 -13.65 17.42
CA VAL A 16 30.75 -12.24 17.58
C VAL A 16 31.14 -11.40 16.35
N SER A 17 32.29 -11.67 15.72
CA SER A 17 32.69 -10.99 14.47
C SER A 17 31.85 -11.44 13.27
N GLY A 18 31.55 -12.73 13.16
CA GLY A 18 30.63 -13.27 12.15
C GLY A 18 29.20 -12.74 12.30
N TYR A 19 28.71 -12.61 13.54
CA TYR A 19 27.40 -12.03 13.83
C TYR A 19 27.35 -10.52 13.54
N LYS A 20 28.43 -9.78 13.83
CA LYS A 20 28.55 -8.37 13.42
C LYS A 20 28.56 -8.19 11.90
N ILE A 21 29.24 -9.06 11.16
CA ILE A 21 29.27 -9.02 9.68
C ILE A 21 27.91 -9.44 9.10
N TYR A 22 27.21 -10.39 9.72
CA TYR A 22 25.86 -10.79 9.31
C TYR A 22 24.82 -9.69 9.57
N ILE A 23 24.91 -8.99 10.72
CA ILE A 23 24.06 -7.84 11.02
C ILE A 23 24.40 -6.63 10.12
N LEU A 24 25.68 -6.41 9.79
CA LEU A 24 26.08 -5.34 8.86
C LEU A 24 25.65 -5.59 7.40
N ASN A 25 25.35 -6.85 7.03
CA ASN A 25 24.74 -7.20 5.74
C ASN A 25 23.21 -7.19 5.77
N ILE A 26 22.58 -7.11 6.94
CA ILE A 26 21.19 -6.63 7.07
C ILE A 26 21.29 -5.10 7.16
N ARG A 27 21.87 -4.49 6.12
CA ARG A 27 21.66 -3.08 5.87
C ARG A 27 20.17 -2.95 5.65
N ASP A 28 19.50 -2.37 6.65
CA ASP A 28 18.15 -1.86 6.55
C ASP A 28 18.00 -1.25 5.17
N ALA A 29 17.22 -1.91 4.31
CA ALA A 29 16.66 -1.21 3.16
C ALA A 29 15.71 -0.21 3.77
N GLU A 30 16.22 0.98 4.14
CA GLU A 30 15.41 2.08 4.66
C GLU A 30 14.34 2.35 3.62
N PHE A 31 13.12 1.90 3.92
CA PHE A 31 11.96 2.20 3.11
C PHE A 31 11.67 3.67 3.30
N HIS A 32 11.96 4.47 2.28
CA HIS A 32 11.67 5.88 2.28
C HIS A 32 10.19 6.06 1.93
N ILE A 33 9.47 6.84 2.74
CA ILE A 33 8.07 7.19 2.49
C ILE A 33 8.00 8.70 2.28
N GLU A 34 7.48 9.11 1.13
CA GLU A 34 7.24 10.51 0.81
C GLU A 34 5.74 10.75 0.69
N GLU A 35 5.20 11.75 1.38
CA GLU A 35 3.80 12.15 1.25
C GLU A 35 3.67 13.33 0.29
N THR A 36 2.70 13.24 -0.62
CA THR A 36 2.39 14.31 -1.57
C THR A 36 0.89 14.55 -1.65
N THR A 37 0.49 15.81 -1.86
CA THR A 37 -0.93 16.16 -2.07
C THR A 37 -1.28 16.04 -3.54
N THR A 38 -2.32 15.28 -3.87
CA THR A 38 -2.81 15.05 -5.23
C THR A 38 -4.30 15.38 -5.31
N HIS A 39 -4.79 15.80 -6.47
CA HIS A 39 -6.20 16.13 -6.66
C HIS A 39 -6.95 14.96 -7.30
N TYR A 40 -8.22 14.77 -6.93
CA TYR A 40 -9.07 13.80 -7.62
C TYR A 40 -9.15 14.08 -9.13
N GLY A 41 -9.09 13.02 -9.93
CA GLY A 41 -9.10 13.11 -11.39
C GLY A 41 -7.73 13.38 -12.03
N VAL A 42 -6.69 13.63 -11.23
CA VAL A 42 -5.30 13.77 -11.69
C VAL A 42 -4.57 12.44 -11.56
N ALA A 43 -3.72 12.12 -12.54
CA ALA A 43 -2.91 10.90 -12.55
C ALA A 43 -1.71 11.03 -11.62
N SER A 44 -1.43 9.99 -10.84
CA SER A 44 -0.15 9.81 -10.14
C SER A 44 0.99 9.51 -11.14
N LEU A 45 2.24 9.69 -10.71
CA LEU A 45 3.43 9.65 -11.57
C LEU A 45 4.31 8.42 -11.38
N GLY A 46 3.92 7.39 -10.63
CA GLY A 46 4.73 6.19 -10.47
C GLY A 46 4.61 5.19 -11.62
N ILE A 47 4.97 3.93 -11.35
CA ILE A 47 5.20 2.90 -12.40
C ILE A 47 3.94 2.66 -13.25
N ALA A 48 2.77 2.82 -12.65
CA ALA A 48 1.49 2.68 -13.33
C ALA A 48 0.61 3.88 -12.97
N PRO A 49 0.66 4.95 -13.79
CA PRO A 49 -0.10 6.16 -13.55
C PRO A 49 -1.56 5.85 -13.23
N THR A 50 -1.99 6.31 -12.06
CA THR A 50 -3.30 6.01 -11.49
C THR A 50 -4.08 7.28 -11.26
N VAL A 51 -5.31 7.31 -11.77
CA VAL A 51 -6.28 8.37 -11.52
C VAL A 51 -7.29 7.86 -10.51
N ILE A 52 -7.32 8.46 -9.32
CA ILE A 52 -8.37 8.25 -8.33
C ILE A 52 -9.48 9.27 -8.55
N SER A 53 -10.72 8.80 -8.67
CA SER A 53 -11.91 9.65 -8.78
C SER A 53 -12.53 9.89 -7.41
N LYS A 54 -13.39 10.93 -7.31
CA LYS A 54 -14.11 11.24 -6.07
C LYS A 54 -14.85 9.98 -5.54
N PRO A 55 -14.63 9.59 -4.27
CA PRO A 55 -15.27 8.42 -3.69
C PRO A 55 -16.78 8.59 -3.55
N LYS A 56 -17.48 7.46 -3.54
CA LYS A 56 -18.92 7.39 -3.21
C LYS A 56 -19.08 6.68 -1.88
N VAL A 57 -19.92 7.22 -1.00
CA VAL A 57 -20.18 6.62 0.31
C VAL A 57 -21.62 6.13 0.36
N LYS A 58 -21.81 4.87 0.75
CA LYS A 58 -23.13 4.28 0.99
C LYS A 58 -23.18 3.68 2.39
N LYS A 59 -24.18 4.08 3.18
CA LYS A 59 -24.47 3.43 4.45
C LYS A 59 -25.19 2.11 4.21
N MET A 60 -24.75 1.04 4.87
CA MET A 60 -25.30 -0.30 4.75
C MET A 60 -25.45 -0.94 6.13
N MET A 61 -26.35 -1.92 6.24
CA MET A 61 -26.42 -2.83 7.38
C MET A 61 -25.90 -4.19 6.92
N ILE A 62 -24.93 -4.75 7.66
CA ILE A 62 -24.31 -6.04 7.31
C ILE A 62 -25.19 -7.20 7.77
N ASN A 63 -25.89 -7.04 8.89
CA ASN A 63 -26.91 -7.96 9.37
C ASN A 63 -28.13 -7.18 9.86
N LYS A 64 -29.28 -7.86 10.00
CA LYS A 64 -30.55 -7.21 10.36
C LYS A 64 -30.50 -6.45 11.69
N ASN A 65 -29.55 -6.74 12.59
CA ASN A 65 -29.63 -6.25 13.96
C ASN A 65 -28.47 -5.41 14.51
N GLN A 66 -27.22 -5.39 14.01
CA GLN A 66 -26.16 -4.75 14.83
C GLN A 66 -25.06 -3.97 14.08
N ASN A 67 -24.62 -4.37 12.87
CA ASN A 67 -23.42 -3.72 12.30
C ASN A 67 -23.77 -2.79 11.13
N LYS A 68 -23.83 -1.48 11.42
CA LYS A 68 -23.89 -0.42 10.41
C LYS A 68 -22.49 -0.15 9.89
N VAL A 69 -22.37 0.00 8.58
CA VAL A 69 -21.10 0.27 7.90
C VAL A 69 -21.28 1.43 6.93
N LEU A 70 -20.27 2.29 6.81
CA LEU A 70 -20.12 3.17 5.67
C LEU A 70 -19.22 2.49 4.65
N ARG A 71 -19.80 2.00 3.56
CA ARG A 71 -19.05 1.47 2.43
C ARG A 71 -18.58 2.62 1.56
N VAL A 72 -17.26 2.84 1.53
CA VAL A 72 -16.62 3.79 0.64
C VAL A 72 -16.16 3.07 -0.62
N THR A 73 -16.64 3.52 -1.76
CA THR A 73 -16.24 3.03 -3.08
C THR A 73 -15.34 4.08 -3.72
N VAL A 74 -14.08 3.72 -3.95
CA VAL A 74 -13.05 4.56 -4.59
C VAL A 74 -12.86 4.10 -6.04
N PRO A 75 -13.38 4.83 -7.03
CA PRO A 75 -13.19 4.49 -8.43
C PRO A 75 -11.78 4.86 -8.88
N TYR A 76 -11.15 4.01 -9.67
CA TYR A 76 -9.82 4.27 -10.24
C TYR A 76 -9.77 3.97 -11.73
N LYS A 77 -8.84 4.64 -12.41
CA LYS A 77 -8.32 4.27 -13.74
C LYS A 77 -6.82 4.12 -13.63
N ILE A 78 -6.26 3.08 -14.21
CA ILE A 78 -4.83 2.81 -14.16
C ILE A 78 -4.33 2.45 -15.55
N SER A 79 -3.11 2.86 -15.87
CA SER A 79 -2.49 2.58 -17.15
C SER A 79 -0.99 2.36 -17.05
N LEU A 80 -0.42 1.69 -18.04
CA LEU A 80 1.02 1.69 -18.29
C LEU A 80 1.45 3.05 -18.84
N MET A 81 2.68 3.45 -18.53
CA MET A 81 3.30 4.62 -19.14
C MET A 81 3.38 4.47 -20.67
N LYS A 82 3.37 5.59 -21.40
CA LYS A 82 3.32 5.61 -22.87
C LYS A 82 4.39 4.75 -23.54
N GLY A 83 5.62 4.71 -23.01
CA GLY A 83 6.72 3.90 -23.54
C GLY A 83 6.58 2.38 -23.37
N ALA A 84 5.66 1.95 -22.50
CA ALA A 84 5.36 0.54 -22.25
C ALA A 84 4.25 -0.03 -23.16
N ILE A 85 3.52 0.83 -23.85
CA ILE A 85 2.40 0.45 -24.73
C ILE A 85 2.96 -0.28 -25.96
N GLY A 86 2.37 -1.44 -26.30
CA GLY A 86 2.81 -2.27 -27.42
C GLY A 86 3.98 -3.22 -27.12
N ASN A 87 4.64 -3.09 -25.97
CA ASN A 87 5.68 -4.04 -25.55
C ASN A 87 5.05 -5.40 -25.19
N LYS A 88 5.27 -6.40 -26.03
CA LYS A 88 4.67 -7.75 -25.88
C LYS A 88 5.21 -8.53 -24.69
N SER A 89 6.41 -8.19 -24.21
CA SER A 89 7.08 -8.87 -23.10
C SER A 89 6.73 -8.27 -21.74
N LEU A 90 6.16 -7.06 -21.72
CA LEU A 90 5.82 -6.38 -20.48
C LEU A 90 4.53 -6.91 -19.87
N LYS A 91 4.61 -7.28 -18.59
CA LYS A 91 3.47 -7.69 -17.76
C LYS A 91 3.62 -7.06 -16.37
N GLN A 92 2.67 -6.21 -16.00
CA GLN A 92 2.63 -5.51 -14.72
C GLN A 92 1.42 -6.02 -13.93
N THR A 93 1.67 -6.67 -12.79
CA THR A 93 0.60 -7.11 -11.88
C THR A 93 0.41 -6.06 -10.79
N ILE A 94 -0.82 -5.62 -10.57
CA ILE A 94 -1.15 -4.54 -9.63
C ILE A 94 -2.32 -4.98 -8.75
N ASP A 95 -2.17 -4.80 -7.45
CA ASP A 95 -3.23 -5.01 -6.47
C ASP A 95 -3.70 -3.66 -5.92
N MET A 96 -4.80 -3.15 -6.47
CA MET A 96 -5.34 -1.85 -6.05
C MET A 96 -5.90 -1.87 -4.63
N SER A 97 -6.38 -3.02 -4.13
CA SER A 97 -6.80 -3.15 -2.73
C SER A 97 -5.63 -2.96 -1.76
N ASN A 98 -4.43 -3.37 -2.16
CA ASN A 98 -3.23 -3.16 -1.36
C ASN A 98 -2.61 -1.75 -1.51
N GLN A 99 -3.00 -0.98 -2.52
CA GLN A 99 -2.50 0.38 -2.74
C GLN A 99 -3.42 1.47 -2.17
N ILE A 100 -4.73 1.28 -2.16
CA ILE A 100 -5.66 2.31 -1.68
C ILE A 100 -5.93 2.14 -0.19
N ARG A 101 -5.84 3.25 0.56
CA ARG A 101 -6.14 3.34 1.99
C ARG A 101 -7.09 4.50 2.27
N ILE A 102 -7.83 4.39 3.36
CA ILE A 102 -8.63 5.50 3.90
C ILE A 102 -8.20 5.79 5.33
N GLN A 103 -7.96 7.06 5.67
CA GLN A 103 -7.84 7.48 7.05
C GLN A 103 -9.15 8.12 7.50
N ALA A 104 -9.74 7.61 8.58
CA ALA A 104 -10.99 8.12 9.13
C ALA A 104 -11.06 7.83 10.62
N GLY A 105 -11.59 8.77 11.42
CA GLY A 105 -11.71 8.60 12.87
C GLY A 105 -10.39 8.30 13.59
N GLY A 106 -9.26 8.80 13.08
CA GLY A 106 -7.93 8.56 13.66
C GLY A 106 -7.27 7.23 13.27
N THR A 107 -7.93 6.38 12.46
CA THR A 107 -7.45 5.05 12.08
C THR A 107 -7.30 4.92 10.56
N VAL A 108 -6.33 4.11 10.12
CA VAL A 108 -6.15 3.71 8.73
C VAL A 108 -6.94 2.44 8.44
N TRP A 109 -7.79 2.50 7.45
CA TRP A 109 -8.68 1.45 6.99
C TRP A 109 -8.14 0.83 5.70
N THR A 110 -8.12 -0.50 5.68
CA THR A 110 -7.68 -1.29 4.52
C THR A 110 -8.85 -1.62 3.61
N ALA A 111 -8.58 -1.72 2.31
CA ALA A 111 -9.58 -2.15 1.36
C ALA A 111 -9.98 -3.61 1.53
N ASN A 112 -11.22 -3.89 1.14
CA ASN A 112 -11.69 -5.25 0.94
C ASN A 112 -10.84 -5.92 -0.15
N PRO A 113 -10.47 -7.20 0.01
CA PRO A 113 -9.67 -7.92 -0.97
C PRO A 113 -10.30 -7.86 -2.37
N SER A 114 -9.47 -7.62 -3.38
CA SER A 114 -9.88 -7.60 -4.78
C SER A 114 -8.94 -8.42 -5.65
N LYS A 115 -9.36 -8.73 -6.88
CA LYS A 115 -8.51 -9.47 -7.82
C LYS A 115 -7.38 -8.57 -8.32
N ASN A 116 -6.19 -9.15 -8.44
CA ASN A 116 -5.07 -8.49 -9.09
C ASN A 116 -5.40 -8.15 -10.55
N ILE A 117 -4.96 -6.97 -10.95
CA ILE A 117 -5.01 -6.48 -12.32
C ILE A 117 -3.71 -6.88 -12.99
N VAL A 118 -3.79 -7.32 -14.24
CA VAL A 118 -2.62 -7.56 -15.08
C VAL A 118 -2.67 -6.62 -16.27
N LEU A 119 -1.79 -5.63 -16.28
CA LEU A 119 -1.58 -4.75 -17.43
C LEU A 119 -0.51 -5.36 -18.33
N THR A 120 -0.73 -5.30 -19.63
CA THR A 120 0.21 -5.74 -20.67
C THR A 120 0.35 -4.69 -21.75
N GLY A 121 1.35 -4.78 -22.63
CA GLY A 121 1.47 -3.85 -23.75
C GLY A 121 0.22 -3.79 -24.64
N LYS A 122 -0.58 -4.87 -24.71
CA LYS A 122 -1.87 -4.92 -25.42
C LYS A 122 -3.02 -4.37 -24.55
N ASN A 123 -3.11 -4.81 -23.30
CA ASN A 123 -4.12 -4.37 -22.34
C ASN A 123 -3.50 -3.37 -21.36
N TRP A 124 -3.14 -2.21 -21.89
CA TRP A 124 -2.28 -1.24 -21.19
C TRP A 124 -3.05 -0.33 -20.23
N LYS A 125 -4.38 -0.39 -20.18
CA LYS A 125 -5.21 0.39 -19.26
C LYS A 125 -6.39 -0.42 -18.76
N THR A 126 -6.86 -0.11 -17.56
CA THR A 126 -8.12 -0.62 -17.02
C THR A 126 -8.75 0.38 -16.04
N SER A 127 -9.96 0.07 -15.59
CA SER A 127 -10.67 0.82 -14.57
C SER A 127 -11.40 -0.13 -13.64
N GLY A 128 -11.61 0.30 -12.40
CA GLY A 128 -12.33 -0.49 -11.42
C GLY A 128 -12.71 0.33 -10.20
N ASN A 129 -13.16 -0.39 -9.18
CA ASN A 129 -13.52 0.18 -7.89
C ASN A 129 -12.80 -0.57 -6.79
N VAL A 130 -12.24 0.16 -5.83
CA VAL A 130 -11.84 -0.39 -4.54
C VAL A 130 -12.95 -0.07 -3.53
N THR A 131 -13.28 -1.02 -2.67
CA THR A 131 -14.26 -0.82 -1.60
C THR A 131 -13.60 -0.95 -0.25
N ILE A 132 -13.93 -0.06 0.66
CA ILE A 132 -13.45 -0.04 2.04
C ILE A 132 -14.68 0.09 2.93
N ASP A 133 -14.81 -0.82 3.89
CA ASP A 133 -15.93 -0.88 4.82
C ASP A 133 -15.52 -0.24 6.15
N LEU A 134 -16.08 0.93 6.45
CA LEU A 134 -15.85 1.64 7.71
C LEU A 134 -16.94 1.24 8.71
N TYR A 135 -16.61 0.38 9.68
CA TYR A 135 -17.55 -0.10 10.69
C TYR A 135 -17.90 1.00 11.68
N ILE A 136 -19.20 1.29 11.81
CA ILE A 136 -19.72 2.29 12.74
C ILE A 136 -19.87 1.64 14.12
N GLN A 137 -19.16 2.16 15.12
CA GLN A 137 -19.17 1.66 16.50
C GLN A 137 -18.76 2.77 17.49
N ASP A 138 -18.84 2.54 18.80
CA ASP A 138 -18.68 3.57 19.82
C ASP A 138 -17.30 4.28 19.79
N GLY A 139 -16.25 3.64 19.26
CA GLY A 139 -14.93 4.28 19.01
C GLY A 139 -14.79 4.95 17.64
N TYR A 140 -15.69 4.68 16.70
CA TYR A 140 -15.68 5.20 15.34
C TYR A 140 -17.09 5.63 14.92
N PRO A 141 -17.60 6.76 15.44
CA PRO A 141 -18.93 7.22 15.13
C PRO A 141 -19.03 7.63 13.65
N GLU A 142 -20.24 7.54 13.09
CA GLU A 142 -20.48 7.82 11.67
C GLU A 142 -19.96 9.20 11.22
N THR A 143 -20.09 10.21 12.07
CA THR A 143 -19.61 11.57 11.80
C THR A 143 -18.10 11.63 11.61
N ALA A 144 -17.34 10.94 12.44
CA ALA A 144 -15.88 10.83 12.32
C ALA A 144 -15.47 10.03 11.08
N LEU A 145 -16.24 9.01 10.73
CA LEU A 145 -15.98 8.17 9.55
C LEU A 145 -16.30 8.87 8.22
N ARG A 146 -17.22 9.84 8.21
CA ARG A 146 -17.55 10.62 7.01
C ARG A 146 -16.49 11.66 6.64
N ASN A 147 -15.71 12.13 7.61
CA ASN A 147 -14.59 13.04 7.39
C ASN A 147 -13.30 12.25 7.09
N PHE A 148 -13.34 11.47 6.02
CA PHE A 148 -12.25 10.58 5.65
C PHE A 148 -11.33 11.19 4.60
N GLN A 149 -10.09 10.73 4.56
CA GLN A 149 -9.07 11.08 3.56
C GLN A 149 -8.68 9.82 2.80
N VAL A 150 -8.51 9.95 1.48
CA VAL A 150 -8.10 8.84 0.61
C VAL A 150 -6.62 8.95 0.31
N TYR A 151 -5.94 7.81 0.38
CA TYR A 151 -4.53 7.69 0.07
C TYR A 151 -4.30 6.62 -0.99
N LEU A 152 -3.38 6.89 -1.91
CA LEU A 152 -2.80 5.89 -2.82
C LEU A 152 -1.33 5.69 -2.43
N LEU A 153 -0.97 4.44 -2.15
CA LEU A 153 0.40 4.01 -1.90
C LEU A 153 0.97 3.49 -3.21
N GLU A 154 1.89 4.24 -3.79
CA GLU A 154 2.53 3.90 -5.06
C GLU A 154 4.00 3.55 -4.84
N SER A 155 4.39 2.32 -5.19
CA SER A 155 5.81 1.95 -5.25
C SER A 155 6.43 2.54 -6.51
N THR A 156 7.62 3.11 -6.37
CA THR A 156 8.38 3.69 -7.49
C THR A 156 9.27 2.67 -8.22
N GLY A 157 9.27 1.41 -7.76
CA GLY A 157 10.20 0.38 -8.26
C GLY A 157 11.56 0.38 -7.55
N THR A 158 11.69 1.19 -6.50
CA THR A 158 12.84 1.23 -5.57
C THR A 158 12.34 1.02 -4.14
N THR A 159 13.18 1.29 -3.12
CA THR A 159 12.76 1.31 -1.71
C THR A 159 11.85 2.50 -1.37
N LEU A 160 11.58 3.42 -2.30
CA LEU A 160 10.69 4.57 -2.11
C LEU A 160 9.22 4.22 -2.43
N THR A 161 8.34 4.51 -1.47
CA THR A 161 6.88 4.54 -1.65
C THR A 161 6.38 5.97 -1.55
N ILE A 162 5.63 6.42 -2.55
CA ILE A 162 4.97 7.72 -2.53
C ILE A 162 3.53 7.51 -2.04
N VAL A 163 3.14 8.29 -1.03
CA VAL A 163 1.80 8.32 -0.47
C VAL A 163 1.09 9.56 -1.01
N HIS A 164 0.18 9.36 -1.96
CA HIS A 164 -0.64 10.42 -2.51
C HIS A 164 -1.86 10.64 -1.64
N LYS A 165 -1.92 11.77 -0.94
CA LYS A 165 -3.11 12.24 -0.22
C LYS A 165 -4.04 12.97 -1.17
N TYR A 166 -5.26 12.46 -1.34
CA TYR A 166 -6.23 13.05 -2.26
C TYR A 166 -7.11 14.13 -1.62
N VAL A 167 -7.12 15.30 -2.25
CA VAL A 167 -7.99 16.46 -1.93
C VAL A 167 -8.98 16.77 -3.04
#